data_AF-A0A522YG95-F1
#
_entry.id   AF-A0A522YG95-F1
#
_cell.length_a   1.000
_cell.length_b   1.000
_cell.length_c   1.000
_cell.angle_alpha   90.00
_cell.angle_beta   90.00
_cell.angle_gamma   90.00
#
_symmetry.space_group_name_H-M   'P 1'
#
loop_
_entity.id
_entity.type
_entity.pdbx_description
1 polymer ?
#
loop_
_entity_poly.entity_id
_entity_poly.type
_entity_poly.pdbx_seq_one_letter_code
_entity_poly.pdbx_strand_id
1 'polypeptide(L)'
;MIISNKFKKNVLILCALAGLFLILRLAVLLSYSNRLYELEELYRGTIGKEIIHGPLMPLWEYLDFKVEYFPGGTIVVGILAVPFFLLFGPTYVSLKLVGLSFALGTFVLWYLFLDKFFSRRVAVITALLFIFCVPFYTMTSLITWGAHPEANFFTILSIYIFYGIFFVNQERNKLKFLALGLISGFGLWFVQTYLVTIIFILACWYIFDKSFLRKKVFFIFSGGFFIGFLPAIYYAFSYGRNIWGINGKTLFTDAIACDLNNIMPKAITFFRQDLPNSFLFCDFLKIRGQAFSYIYYFIFALALIYLLYRYGRDILRLCASLIYPITLKEVKVDPDLISREAIILAYPLFFFLCYIFSSYSILPQPWEDPRIWPHYIGYRYMIPVMPFILATSGIFIGKLRSKKIAYFILFLVIGLGLIGNLNLISLKNFGGFSTDRGYSYAIVGDKIGLRAVDGLKEYIAPFEKLDSGLRNEFYEGLGSGIAWRMQDENIDKVTSFFESEIKKEYYPYLYRGWGTLFYPDYPEEFRKSLLVAACINPEYKPFFYEGFGRNMYFFDDISRSIDFINKIEEKYREYCYKGLGYSIGFEFRNDLAQQAKLLGKIDDKYKVFVHEGMFEGMRHR
;
A
#
# COMPACT_ATOMS: atom_id res chain seq x y z
N MET A 1 33.38 -6.75 -30.03
CA MET A 1 33.17 -6.11 -28.71
C MET A 1 33.30 -7.17 -27.61
N ILE A 2 34.50 -7.31 -27.01
CA ILE A 2 34.77 -8.34 -25.99
C ILE A 2 34.20 -7.84 -24.65
N ILE A 3 32.99 -8.29 -24.32
CA ILE A 3 32.44 -8.07 -22.99
C ILE A 3 33.37 -8.76 -21.97
N SER A 4 33.99 -7.99 -21.08
CA SER A 4 34.92 -8.54 -20.08
C SER A 4 34.26 -9.66 -19.26
N ASN A 5 35.01 -10.72 -18.95
CA ASN A 5 34.51 -11.84 -18.13
C ASN A 5 33.92 -11.38 -16.78
N LYS A 6 34.44 -10.27 -16.23
CA LYS A 6 33.91 -9.64 -15.02
C LYS A 6 32.48 -9.13 -15.21
N PHE A 7 32.18 -8.46 -16.33
CA PHE A 7 30.83 -7.98 -16.62
C PHE A 7 29.85 -9.14 -16.76
N LYS A 8 30.22 -10.21 -17.50
CA LYS A 8 29.38 -11.40 -17.65
C LYS A 8 29.04 -12.04 -16.30
N LYS A 9 30.03 -12.20 -15.41
CA LYS A 9 29.84 -12.74 -14.06
C LYS A 9 28.88 -11.89 -13.23
N ASN A 10 28.98 -10.57 -13.33
CA ASN A 10 28.12 -9.65 -12.57
C ASN A 10 26.66 -9.72 -13.00
N VAL A 11 26.41 -9.78 -14.31
CA VAL A 11 25.06 -9.95 -14.87
C VAL A 11 24.48 -11.28 -14.44
N LEU A 12 25.26 -12.38 -14.52
CA LEU A 12 24.80 -13.70 -14.11
C LEU A 12 24.38 -13.75 -12.63
N ILE A 13 25.16 -13.14 -11.73
CA ILE A 13 24.81 -13.08 -10.30
C ILE A 13 23.49 -12.32 -10.11
N LEU A 14 23.33 -11.16 -10.75
CA LEU A 14 22.09 -10.38 -10.66
C LEU A 14 20.89 -11.17 -11.22
N CYS A 15 21.02 -11.80 -12.39
CA CYS A 15 19.96 -12.62 -12.97
C CYS A 15 19.58 -13.80 -12.06
N ALA A 16 20.55 -14.48 -11.44
CA ALA A 16 20.27 -15.56 -10.51
C ALA A 16 19.52 -15.07 -9.26
N LEU A 17 19.95 -13.94 -8.68
CA LEU A 17 19.30 -13.32 -7.52
C LEU A 17 17.89 -12.80 -7.87
N ALA A 18 17.71 -12.19 -9.04
CA ALA A 18 16.41 -11.75 -9.53
C ALA A 18 15.46 -12.94 -9.80
N GLY A 19 15.98 -14.04 -10.35
CA GLY A 19 15.23 -15.28 -10.51
C GLY A 19 14.76 -15.84 -9.18
N LEU A 20 15.64 -15.89 -8.16
CA LEU A 20 15.27 -16.34 -6.82
C LEU A 20 14.24 -15.41 -6.14
N PHE A 21 14.41 -14.09 -6.30
CA PHE A 21 13.43 -13.10 -5.85
C PHE A 21 12.05 -13.37 -6.46
N LEU A 22 11.99 -13.55 -7.78
CA LEU A 22 10.75 -13.83 -8.51
C LEU A 22 10.13 -15.15 -8.09
N ILE A 23 10.91 -16.23 -7.93
CA ILE A 23 10.40 -17.53 -7.48
C ILE A 23 9.69 -17.38 -6.13
N LEU A 24 10.32 -16.72 -5.16
CA LEU A 24 9.70 -16.56 -3.83
C LEU A 24 8.46 -15.65 -3.88
N ARG A 25 8.52 -14.54 -4.63
CA ARG A 25 7.39 -13.61 -4.76
C ARG A 25 6.22 -14.22 -5.51
N LEU A 26 6.47 -14.97 -6.57
CA LEU A 26 5.46 -15.73 -7.30
C LEU A 26 4.90 -16.88 -6.46
N ALA A 27 5.72 -17.56 -5.66
CA ALA A 27 5.22 -18.57 -4.74
C ALA A 27 4.21 -17.98 -3.77
N VAL A 28 4.53 -16.84 -3.15
CA VAL A 28 3.60 -16.13 -2.26
C VAL A 28 2.35 -15.66 -3.01
N LEU A 29 2.50 -14.99 -4.15
CA LEU A 29 1.40 -14.48 -4.97
C LEU A 29 0.46 -15.60 -5.44
N LEU A 30 1.00 -16.69 -6.00
CA LEU A 30 0.21 -17.79 -6.57
C LEU A 30 -0.38 -18.70 -5.50
N SER A 31 0.21 -18.77 -4.31
CA SER A 31 -0.31 -19.56 -3.21
C SER A 31 -1.55 -18.97 -2.53
N TYR A 32 -2.10 -17.88 -3.08
CA TYR A 32 -3.36 -17.24 -2.69
C TYR A 32 -3.61 -17.25 -1.17
N SER A 33 -3.20 -16.18 -0.52
CA SER A 33 -3.71 -15.86 0.81
C SER A 33 -4.76 -14.76 0.67
N ASN A 34 -5.92 -14.88 1.33
CA ASN A 34 -6.88 -13.76 1.47
C ASN A 34 -6.18 -12.49 1.99
N ARG A 35 -5.05 -12.63 2.70
CA ARG A 35 -4.16 -11.55 3.13
C ARG A 35 -3.47 -10.75 2.01
N LEU A 36 -3.54 -11.18 0.76
CA LEU A 36 -3.02 -10.42 -0.39
C LEU A 36 -4.14 -9.83 -1.24
N TYR A 37 -5.40 -10.17 -0.96
CA TYR A 37 -6.53 -9.57 -1.61
C TYR A 37 -6.81 -8.21 -0.97
N GLU A 38 -6.80 -7.17 -1.78
CA GLU A 38 -7.02 -5.79 -1.37
C GLU A 38 -7.97 -5.14 -2.39
N LEU A 39 -9.14 -4.73 -1.91
CA LEU A 39 -10.23 -4.25 -2.75
C LEU A 39 -9.85 -2.95 -3.48
N GLU A 40 -9.02 -2.10 -2.85
CA GLU A 40 -8.56 -0.85 -3.44
C GLU A 40 -7.77 -1.03 -4.75
N GLU A 41 -7.11 -2.18 -4.93
CA GLU A 41 -6.39 -2.50 -6.17
C GLU A 41 -7.34 -2.59 -7.36
N LEU A 42 -8.55 -3.14 -7.14
CA LEU A 42 -9.54 -3.34 -8.20
C LEU A 42 -9.96 -2.04 -8.87
N TYR A 43 -9.85 -0.89 -8.17
CA TYR A 43 -10.09 0.41 -8.77
C TYR A 43 -9.08 0.73 -9.88
N ARG A 44 -7.78 0.47 -9.63
CA ARG A 44 -6.71 0.60 -10.66
C ARG A 44 -6.93 -0.39 -11.79
N GLY A 45 -7.35 -1.59 -11.43
CA GLY A 45 -7.76 -2.62 -12.36
C GLY A 45 -8.89 -2.19 -13.30
N THR A 46 -9.94 -1.55 -12.77
CA THR A 46 -11.05 -1.03 -13.58
C THR A 46 -10.58 0.04 -14.56
N ILE A 47 -9.66 0.93 -14.16
CA ILE A 47 -9.01 1.88 -15.08
C ILE A 47 -8.32 1.13 -16.23
N GLY A 48 -7.53 0.10 -15.92
CA GLY A 48 -6.86 -0.72 -16.93
C GLY A 48 -7.83 -1.41 -17.89
N LYS A 49 -8.93 -1.98 -17.36
CA LYS A 49 -9.98 -2.60 -18.18
C LYS A 49 -10.65 -1.57 -19.10
N GLU A 50 -10.93 -0.39 -18.59
CA GLU A 50 -11.58 0.69 -19.33
C GLU A 50 -10.70 1.29 -20.41
N ILE A 51 -9.39 1.42 -20.19
CA ILE A 51 -8.47 1.84 -21.25
C ILE A 51 -8.55 0.88 -22.45
N ILE A 52 -8.72 -0.43 -22.19
CA ILE A 52 -8.82 -1.45 -23.25
C ILE A 52 -10.16 -1.35 -24.00
N HIS A 53 -11.27 -1.14 -23.30
CA HIS A 53 -12.61 -1.21 -23.88
C HIS A 53 -13.20 0.16 -24.29
N GLY A 54 -12.50 1.24 -23.98
CA GLY A 54 -13.00 2.61 -24.07
C GLY A 54 -13.47 3.09 -22.69
N PRO A 55 -12.89 4.18 -22.16
CA PRO A 55 -13.22 4.64 -20.82
C PRO A 55 -14.64 5.22 -20.76
N LEU A 56 -15.36 4.88 -19.69
CA LEU A 56 -16.73 5.36 -19.46
C LEU A 56 -16.73 6.82 -19.00
N MET A 57 -15.72 7.22 -18.23
CA MET A 57 -15.47 8.61 -17.86
C MET A 57 -14.06 9.05 -18.23
N PRO A 58 -13.79 10.35 -18.41
CA PRO A 58 -12.43 10.83 -18.69
C PRO A 58 -11.42 10.29 -17.68
N LEU A 59 -10.25 9.83 -18.14
CA LEU A 59 -9.26 9.17 -17.27
C LEU A 59 -8.90 10.01 -16.04
N TRP A 60 -8.81 11.32 -16.20
CA TRP A 60 -8.49 12.24 -15.11
C TRP A 60 -9.58 12.34 -14.05
N GLU A 61 -10.83 11.97 -14.34
CA GLU A 61 -11.91 11.92 -13.34
C GLU A 61 -11.78 10.73 -12.40
N TYR A 62 -10.99 9.71 -12.77
CA TYR A 62 -10.56 8.67 -11.83
C TYR A 62 -9.62 9.22 -10.76
N LEU A 63 -8.95 10.36 -11.00
CA LEU A 63 -8.25 11.09 -9.95
C LEU A 63 -9.28 11.83 -9.11
N ASP A 64 -9.36 11.48 -7.82
CA ASP A 64 -9.95 12.40 -6.86
C ASP A 64 -9.11 12.51 -5.60
N PHE A 65 -8.45 13.65 -5.43
CA PHE A 65 -7.69 14.00 -4.24
C PHE A 65 -8.57 14.15 -2.97
N LYS A 66 -9.90 14.22 -3.11
CA LYS A 66 -10.82 14.22 -1.97
C LYS A 66 -11.06 12.83 -1.37
N VAL A 67 -10.99 11.79 -2.21
CA VAL A 67 -11.39 10.41 -1.85
C VAL A 67 -10.21 9.44 -1.93
N GLU A 68 -9.23 9.71 -2.78
CA GLU A 68 -8.00 8.93 -2.90
C GLU A 68 -6.78 9.66 -2.32
N TYR A 69 -6.02 8.92 -1.52
CA TYR A 69 -4.77 9.37 -0.91
C TYR A 69 -3.62 9.54 -1.92
N PHE A 70 -3.67 8.86 -3.08
CA PHE A 70 -2.54 8.70 -4.02
C PHE A 70 -2.94 8.78 -5.51
N PRO A 71 -3.57 9.88 -5.94
CA PRO A 71 -4.27 9.93 -7.22
C PRO A 71 -3.35 9.65 -8.42
N GLY A 72 -2.15 10.22 -8.49
CA GLY A 72 -1.27 10.00 -9.64
C GLY A 72 -0.87 8.55 -9.82
N GLY A 73 -0.52 7.87 -8.73
CA GLY A 73 -0.13 6.47 -8.76
C GLY A 73 -1.28 5.53 -9.15
N THR A 74 -2.52 5.83 -8.75
CA THR A 74 -3.71 5.09 -9.19
C THR A 74 -3.80 4.99 -10.71
N ILE A 75 -3.70 6.12 -11.43
CA ILE A 75 -3.77 6.14 -12.89
C ILE A 75 -2.57 5.44 -13.51
N VAL A 76 -1.35 5.72 -13.03
CA VAL A 76 -0.14 5.13 -13.61
C VAL A 76 -0.19 3.61 -13.50
N VAL A 77 -0.59 3.09 -12.36
CA VAL A 77 -0.75 1.65 -12.15
C VAL A 77 -1.86 1.06 -13.01
N GLY A 78 -3.01 1.75 -13.16
CA GLY A 78 -4.07 1.31 -14.06
C GLY A 78 -3.63 1.25 -15.52
N ILE A 79 -2.86 2.23 -15.99
CA ILE A 79 -2.24 2.22 -17.33
C ILE A 79 -1.25 1.05 -17.45
N LEU A 80 -0.42 0.82 -16.44
CA LEU A 80 0.57 -0.27 -16.44
C LEU A 80 -0.08 -1.67 -16.35
N ALA A 81 -1.33 -1.77 -15.88
CA ALA A 81 -2.08 -3.03 -15.89
C ALA A 81 -2.51 -3.45 -17.30
N VAL A 82 -2.70 -2.50 -18.23
CA VAL A 82 -3.14 -2.75 -19.62
C VAL A 82 -2.32 -3.83 -20.33
N PRO A 83 -0.97 -3.76 -20.42
CA PRO A 83 -0.19 -4.81 -21.09
C PRO A 83 -0.38 -6.18 -20.44
N PHE A 84 -0.51 -6.27 -19.12
CA PHE A 84 -0.75 -7.55 -18.44
C PHE A 84 -2.16 -8.08 -18.69
N PHE A 85 -3.17 -7.21 -18.76
CA PHE A 85 -4.54 -7.57 -19.10
C PHE A 85 -4.66 -8.06 -20.55
N LEU A 86 -3.95 -7.45 -21.48
CA LEU A 86 -3.92 -7.89 -22.88
C LEU A 86 -3.20 -9.24 -23.04
N LEU A 87 -2.16 -9.50 -22.25
CA LEU A 87 -1.38 -10.75 -22.33
C LEU A 87 -2.01 -11.93 -21.57
N PHE A 88 -2.61 -11.68 -20.41
CA PHE A 88 -3.04 -12.71 -19.46
C PHE A 88 -4.52 -12.64 -19.08
N GLY A 89 -5.28 -11.72 -19.70
CA GLY A 89 -6.67 -11.43 -19.36
C GLY A 89 -6.83 -10.49 -18.16
N PRO A 90 -8.02 -9.90 -17.95
CA PRO A 90 -8.30 -8.94 -16.87
C PRO A 90 -8.51 -9.63 -15.51
N THR A 91 -7.54 -10.45 -15.10
CA THR A 91 -7.54 -11.20 -13.84
C THR A 91 -6.78 -10.44 -12.76
N TYR A 92 -7.01 -10.82 -11.50
CA TYR A 92 -6.34 -10.22 -10.36
C TYR A 92 -4.84 -10.54 -10.35
N VAL A 93 -4.43 -11.74 -10.80
CA VAL A 93 -3.00 -12.04 -11.03
C VAL A 93 -2.37 -11.05 -11.99
N SER A 94 -3.03 -10.75 -13.12
CA SER A 94 -2.52 -9.80 -14.10
C SER A 94 -2.30 -8.41 -13.50
N LEU A 95 -3.20 -7.97 -12.62
CA LEU A 95 -3.05 -6.71 -11.90
C LEU A 95 -1.85 -6.76 -10.95
N LYS A 96 -1.69 -7.85 -10.20
CA LYS A 96 -0.57 -8.07 -9.26
C LYS A 96 0.81 -8.06 -9.94
N LEU A 97 0.89 -8.39 -11.23
CA LEU A 97 2.13 -8.31 -11.99
C LEU A 97 2.68 -6.88 -12.10
N VAL A 98 1.81 -5.85 -11.97
CA VAL A 98 2.25 -4.45 -11.89
C VAL A 98 3.03 -4.22 -10.59
N GLY A 99 2.45 -4.57 -9.43
CA GLY A 99 3.13 -4.49 -8.14
C GLY A 99 4.44 -5.29 -8.12
N LEU A 100 4.43 -6.52 -8.64
CA LEU A 100 5.62 -7.36 -8.78
C LEU A 100 6.71 -6.70 -9.64
N SER A 101 6.33 -5.98 -10.70
CA SER A 101 7.27 -5.26 -11.56
C SER A 101 7.96 -4.11 -10.83
N PHE A 102 7.22 -3.33 -10.03
CA PHE A 102 7.79 -2.30 -9.17
C PHE A 102 8.71 -2.89 -8.09
N ALA A 103 8.32 -4.02 -7.50
CA ALA A 103 9.12 -4.72 -6.50
C ALA A 103 10.44 -5.25 -7.09
N LEU A 104 10.39 -5.86 -8.28
CA LEU A 104 11.58 -6.31 -9.01
C LEU A 104 12.48 -5.14 -9.42
N GLY A 105 11.90 -4.05 -9.93
CA GLY A 105 12.64 -2.85 -10.28
C GLY A 105 13.37 -2.26 -9.08
N THR A 106 12.68 -2.14 -7.94
CA THR A 106 13.25 -1.70 -6.66
C THR A 106 14.41 -2.60 -6.23
N PHE A 107 14.21 -3.92 -6.27
CA PHE A 107 15.24 -4.91 -5.93
C PHE A 107 16.49 -4.78 -6.81
N VAL A 108 16.31 -4.71 -8.13
CA VAL A 108 17.42 -4.57 -9.09
C VAL A 108 18.17 -3.26 -8.87
N LEU A 109 17.46 -2.15 -8.68
CA LEU A 109 18.07 -0.84 -8.43
C LEU A 109 18.88 -0.84 -7.12
N TRP A 110 18.38 -1.45 -6.05
CA TRP A 110 19.14 -1.60 -4.80
C TRP A 110 20.41 -2.43 -4.98
N TYR A 111 20.35 -3.53 -5.72
CA TYR A 111 21.54 -4.32 -6.03
C TYR A 111 22.57 -3.50 -6.81
N LEU A 112 22.14 -2.85 -7.91
CA LEU A 112 23.02 -2.04 -8.76
C LEU A 112 23.63 -0.86 -7.98
N PHE A 113 22.82 -0.22 -7.13
CA PHE A 113 23.24 0.85 -6.25
C PHE A 113 24.36 0.39 -5.31
N LEU A 114 24.11 -0.68 -4.55
CA LEU A 114 25.05 -1.16 -3.54
C LEU A 114 26.34 -1.71 -4.15
N ASP A 115 26.22 -2.37 -5.31
CA ASP A 115 27.38 -2.89 -6.02
C ASP A 115 28.28 -1.77 -6.55
N LYS A 116 27.67 -0.70 -7.09
CA LYS A 116 28.39 0.43 -7.65
C LYS A 116 29.05 1.31 -6.59
N PHE A 117 28.34 1.62 -5.51
CA PHE A 117 28.79 2.64 -4.54
C PHE A 117 29.43 2.06 -3.29
N PHE A 118 29.24 0.78 -2.99
CA PHE A 118 29.78 0.13 -1.80
C PHE A 118 30.68 -1.05 -2.20
N SER A 119 30.11 -2.24 -2.34
CA SER A 119 30.84 -3.42 -2.81
C SER A 119 29.89 -4.51 -3.27
N ARG A 120 30.36 -5.38 -4.17
CA ARG A 120 29.63 -6.58 -4.60
C ARG A 120 29.17 -7.45 -3.42
N ARG A 121 30.02 -7.59 -2.39
CA ARG A 121 29.70 -8.39 -1.20
C ARG A 121 28.47 -7.83 -0.49
N VAL A 122 28.45 -6.51 -0.25
CA VAL A 122 27.29 -5.83 0.36
C VAL A 122 26.06 -5.98 -0.52
N ALA A 123 26.18 -5.79 -1.84
CA ALA A 123 25.06 -5.93 -2.77
C ALA A 123 24.43 -7.33 -2.75
N VAL A 124 25.25 -8.38 -2.78
CA VAL A 124 24.78 -9.78 -2.73
C VAL A 124 24.14 -10.09 -1.38
N ILE A 125 24.76 -9.68 -0.27
CA ILE A 125 24.20 -9.90 1.07
C ILE A 125 22.84 -9.19 1.19
N THR A 126 22.77 -7.90 0.85
CA THR A 126 21.52 -7.15 0.91
C THR A 126 20.45 -7.74 -0.02
N ALA A 127 20.82 -8.18 -1.23
CA ALA A 127 19.88 -8.85 -2.12
C ALA A 127 19.30 -10.13 -1.52
N LEU A 128 20.11 -10.95 -0.85
CA LEU A 128 19.62 -12.11 -0.10
C LEU A 128 18.65 -11.70 1.01
N LEU A 129 18.95 -10.61 1.73
CA LEU A 129 18.03 -10.06 2.75
C LEU A 129 16.72 -9.53 2.13
N PHE A 130 16.75 -8.97 0.92
CA PHE A 130 15.53 -8.53 0.21
C PHE A 130 14.68 -9.69 -0.27
N ILE A 131 15.31 -10.76 -0.75
CA ILE A 131 14.63 -11.99 -1.14
C ILE A 131 13.92 -12.54 0.09
N PHE A 132 14.68 -12.83 1.16
CA PHE A 132 14.18 -13.37 2.41
C PHE A 132 13.88 -12.26 3.42
N CYS A 133 13.17 -11.22 3.00
CA CYS A 133 12.84 -10.10 3.88
C CYS A 133 11.71 -10.46 4.87
N VAL A 134 11.42 -9.54 5.78
CA VAL A 134 10.29 -9.66 6.71
C VAL A 134 8.95 -9.81 5.96
N PRO A 135 7.98 -10.57 6.51
CA PRO A 135 6.68 -10.82 5.86
C PRO A 135 5.94 -9.57 5.41
N PHE A 136 5.96 -8.51 6.23
CA PHE A 136 5.33 -7.25 5.91
C PHE A 136 5.78 -6.68 4.55
N TYR A 137 7.08 -6.63 4.30
CA TYR A 137 7.60 -6.10 3.04
C TYR A 137 7.31 -7.03 1.87
N THR A 138 7.33 -8.36 2.08
CA THR A 138 6.91 -9.30 1.04
C THR A 138 5.47 -9.07 0.62
N MET A 139 4.52 -9.05 1.56
CA MET A 139 3.09 -8.87 1.28
C MET A 139 2.86 -7.54 0.56
N THR A 140 3.32 -6.45 1.16
CA THR A 140 3.05 -5.10 0.64
C THR A 140 3.75 -4.81 -0.68
N SER A 141 4.90 -5.45 -0.98
CA SER A 141 5.53 -5.36 -2.29
C SER A 141 4.73 -6.02 -3.43
N LEU A 142 3.73 -6.85 -3.08
CA LEU A 142 2.82 -7.50 -4.03
C LEU A 142 1.45 -6.80 -4.09
N ILE A 143 1.24 -5.73 -3.34
CA ILE A 143 0.00 -4.95 -3.39
C ILE A 143 0.22 -3.75 -4.32
N THR A 144 -0.72 -3.58 -5.23
CA THR A 144 -0.71 -2.67 -6.39
C THR A 144 -1.50 -1.40 -6.06
N TRP A 145 -1.12 -0.73 -4.97
CA TRP A 145 -1.82 0.47 -4.50
C TRP A 145 -1.60 1.69 -5.39
N GLY A 146 -0.51 1.74 -6.14
CA GLY A 146 -0.04 2.99 -6.74
C GLY A 146 0.35 4.00 -5.66
N ALA A 147 1.04 3.54 -4.63
CA ALA A 147 1.33 4.33 -3.43
C ALA A 147 2.70 3.99 -2.82
N HIS A 148 2.76 3.79 -1.51
CA HIS A 148 4.00 3.62 -0.74
C HIS A 148 4.92 2.48 -1.21
N PRO A 149 4.42 1.26 -1.56
CA PRO A 149 5.27 0.19 -2.07
C PRO A 149 6.02 0.59 -3.35
N GLU A 150 5.30 1.14 -4.32
CA GLU A 150 5.85 1.59 -5.60
C GLU A 150 6.72 2.84 -5.44
N ALA A 151 6.44 3.68 -4.44
CA ALA A 151 7.28 4.84 -4.08
C ALA A 151 8.75 4.45 -3.84
N ASN A 152 9.01 3.25 -3.31
CA ASN A 152 10.36 2.76 -3.08
C ASN A 152 11.20 2.71 -4.35
N PHE A 153 10.59 2.43 -5.51
CA PHE A 153 11.26 2.43 -6.79
C PHE A 153 11.81 3.83 -7.10
N PHE A 154 10.97 4.86 -6.97
CA PHE A 154 11.39 6.25 -7.18
C PHE A 154 12.44 6.67 -6.15
N THR A 155 12.29 6.27 -4.88
CA THR A 155 13.25 6.58 -3.81
C THR A 155 14.64 6.06 -4.12
N ILE A 156 14.79 4.77 -4.44
CA ILE A 156 16.12 4.23 -4.76
C ILE A 156 16.65 4.78 -6.09
N LEU A 157 15.79 5.05 -7.07
CA LEU A 157 16.21 5.64 -8.34
C LEU A 157 16.78 7.05 -8.14
N SER A 158 16.10 7.90 -7.37
CA SER A 158 16.59 9.24 -7.05
C SER A 158 17.87 9.21 -6.22
N ILE A 159 17.98 8.30 -5.24
CA ILE A 159 19.22 8.12 -4.47
C ILE A 159 20.36 7.63 -5.37
N TYR A 160 20.10 6.69 -6.28
CA TYR A 160 21.11 6.21 -7.22
C TYR A 160 21.64 7.34 -8.10
N ILE A 161 20.75 8.20 -8.63
CA ILE A 161 21.14 9.35 -9.44
C ILE A 161 21.89 10.38 -8.60
N PHE A 162 21.40 10.67 -7.39
CA PHE A 162 22.05 11.59 -6.44
C PHE A 162 23.49 11.15 -6.14
N TYR A 163 23.70 9.87 -5.83
CA TYR A 163 25.05 9.34 -5.63
C TYR A 163 25.90 9.43 -6.90
N GLY A 164 25.29 9.21 -8.06
CA GLY A 164 25.93 9.39 -9.36
C GLY A 164 26.35 10.83 -9.66
N ILE A 165 25.74 11.83 -9.01
CA ILE A 165 26.08 13.26 -9.12
C ILE A 165 27.23 13.62 -8.17
N PHE A 166 27.18 13.16 -6.92
CA PHE A 166 28.09 13.63 -5.87
C PHE A 166 29.30 12.72 -5.61
N PHE A 167 29.25 11.43 -5.96
CA PHE A 167 30.32 10.46 -5.63
C PHE A 167 30.98 9.81 -6.85
N VAL A 168 30.71 10.30 -8.07
CA VAL A 168 31.35 9.82 -9.30
C VAL A 168 32.04 10.99 -9.99
N ASN A 169 33.38 10.91 -10.12
CA ASN A 169 34.29 11.94 -10.66
C ASN A 169 34.11 12.24 -12.16
N GLN A 170 32.91 12.62 -12.56
CA GLN A 170 32.65 13.23 -13.86
C GLN A 170 32.07 14.61 -13.64
N GLU A 171 32.44 15.57 -14.49
CA GLU A 171 31.84 16.90 -14.51
C GLU A 171 30.33 16.79 -14.32
N ARG A 172 29.81 17.59 -13.39
CA ARG A 172 28.42 17.57 -12.92
C ARG A 172 27.44 17.56 -14.10
N ASN A 173 27.07 16.36 -14.53
CA ASN A 173 26.31 16.17 -15.76
C ASN A 173 24.90 16.73 -15.55
N LYS A 174 24.59 17.81 -16.28
CA LYS A 174 23.29 18.50 -16.28
C LYS A 174 22.12 17.53 -16.49
N LEU A 175 22.30 16.49 -17.29
CA LEU A 175 21.27 15.48 -17.55
C LEU A 175 20.90 14.69 -16.28
N LYS A 176 21.85 14.42 -15.39
CA LYS A 176 21.55 13.74 -14.11
C LYS A 176 20.71 14.64 -13.19
N PHE A 177 20.98 15.95 -13.15
CA PHE A 177 20.16 16.90 -12.40
C PHE A 177 18.75 17.02 -13.00
N LEU A 178 18.64 17.06 -14.33
CA LEU A 178 17.34 17.06 -15.01
C LEU A 178 16.56 15.79 -14.70
N ALA A 179 17.19 14.61 -14.80
CA ALA A 179 16.58 13.32 -14.48
C ALA A 179 16.14 13.25 -13.00
N LEU A 180 16.98 13.70 -12.08
CA LEU A 180 16.65 13.77 -10.65
C LEU A 180 15.44 14.69 -10.42
N GLY A 181 15.36 15.81 -11.14
CA GLY A 181 14.22 16.71 -11.16
C GLY A 181 12.96 16.00 -11.64
N LEU A 182 12.99 15.42 -12.84
CA LEU A 182 11.88 14.69 -13.46
C LEU A 182 11.32 13.60 -12.53
N ILE A 183 12.18 12.78 -11.94
CA ILE A 183 11.78 11.71 -11.02
C ILE A 183 11.25 12.28 -9.70
N SER A 184 11.82 13.38 -9.21
CA SER A 184 11.31 14.09 -8.02
C SER A 184 9.90 14.61 -8.26
N GLY A 185 9.66 15.29 -9.38
CA GLY A 185 8.35 15.82 -9.75
C GLY A 185 7.33 14.71 -9.99
N PHE A 186 7.68 13.73 -10.83
CA PHE A 186 6.78 12.62 -11.14
C PHE A 186 6.47 11.78 -9.91
N GLY A 187 7.48 11.43 -9.10
CA GLY A 187 7.28 10.65 -7.88
C GLY A 187 6.41 11.37 -6.86
N LEU A 188 6.47 12.71 -6.77
CA LEU A 188 5.61 13.47 -5.87
C LEU A 188 4.16 13.47 -6.32
N TRP A 189 3.93 13.61 -7.63
CA TRP A 189 2.59 13.47 -8.22
C TRP A 189 2.05 12.04 -8.05
N PHE A 190 2.91 11.04 -8.26
CA PHE A 190 2.56 9.63 -8.09
C PHE A 190 2.10 9.35 -6.65
N VAL A 191 2.87 9.78 -5.65
CA VAL A 191 2.56 9.56 -4.23
C VAL A 191 3.15 10.68 -3.36
N GLN A 192 2.30 11.35 -2.58
CA GLN A 192 2.72 12.53 -1.81
C GLN A 192 3.75 12.22 -0.71
N THR A 193 3.73 11.01 -0.13
CA THR A 193 4.75 10.58 0.86
C THR A 193 6.17 10.59 0.31
N TYR A 194 6.33 10.60 -1.02
CA TYR A 194 7.63 10.76 -1.67
C TYR A 194 8.31 12.11 -1.37
N LEU A 195 7.55 13.11 -0.90
CA LEU A 195 8.07 14.39 -0.45
C LEU A 195 9.19 14.24 0.59
N VAL A 196 9.10 13.25 1.48
CA VAL A 196 10.14 12.95 2.48
C VAL A 196 11.48 12.69 1.81
N THR A 197 11.49 11.93 0.70
CA THR A 197 12.70 11.65 -0.08
C THR A 197 13.26 12.90 -0.76
N ILE A 198 12.37 13.74 -1.31
CA ILE A 198 12.78 14.98 -1.97
C ILE A 198 13.44 15.93 -0.97
N ILE A 199 12.81 16.13 0.19
CA ILE A 199 13.36 16.96 1.27
C ILE A 199 14.71 16.43 1.71
N PHE A 200 14.84 15.12 1.91
CA PHE A 200 16.11 14.49 2.27
C PHE A 200 17.21 14.75 1.22
N ILE A 201 16.91 14.57 -0.06
CA ILE A 201 17.86 14.80 -1.16
C ILE A 201 18.28 16.27 -1.24
N LEU A 202 17.34 17.20 -1.10
CA LEU A 202 17.62 18.64 -1.09
C LEU A 202 18.45 19.03 0.14
N ALA A 203 18.18 18.44 1.31
CA ALA A 203 18.99 18.63 2.52
C ALA A 203 20.43 18.13 2.31
N CYS A 204 20.61 16.93 1.74
CA CYS A 204 21.94 16.41 1.40
C CYS A 204 22.64 17.27 0.34
N TRP A 205 21.92 17.75 -0.68
CA TRP A 205 22.49 18.69 -1.66
C TRP A 205 22.96 19.97 -0.96
N TYR A 206 22.13 20.56 -0.10
CA TYR A 206 22.50 21.74 0.68
C TYR A 206 23.73 21.50 1.57
N ILE A 207 23.91 20.31 2.12
CA ILE A 207 25.12 19.95 2.87
C ILE A 207 26.37 20.04 1.99
N PHE A 208 26.35 19.43 0.80
CA PHE A 208 27.50 19.39 -0.10
C PHE A 208 27.74 20.72 -0.83
N ASP A 209 26.71 21.54 -0.98
CA ASP A 209 26.75 22.74 -1.80
C ASP A 209 25.84 23.84 -1.25
N LYS A 210 26.40 24.70 -0.38
CA LYS A 210 25.62 25.76 0.29
C LYS A 210 25.04 26.81 -0.64
N SER A 211 25.64 26.97 -1.82
CA SER A 211 25.18 27.90 -2.85
C SER A 211 24.33 27.24 -3.93
N PHE A 212 23.85 25.99 -3.72
CA PHE A 212 23.19 25.23 -4.78
C PHE A 212 22.01 25.94 -5.43
N LEU A 213 21.19 26.67 -4.66
CA LEU A 213 20.04 27.44 -5.16
C LEU A 213 20.41 28.49 -6.23
N ARG A 214 21.67 28.95 -6.27
CA ARG A 214 22.14 29.95 -7.24
C ARG A 214 22.75 29.31 -8.49
N LYS A 215 22.96 28.00 -8.49
CA LYS A 215 23.66 27.32 -9.58
C LYS A 215 22.70 26.98 -10.70
N LYS A 216 23.19 27.08 -11.95
CA LYS A 216 22.45 26.66 -13.15
C LYS A 216 21.87 25.24 -13.01
N VAL A 217 22.59 24.33 -12.36
CA VAL A 217 22.13 22.95 -12.13
C VAL A 217 20.90 22.85 -11.23
N PHE A 218 20.68 23.79 -10.31
CA PHE A 218 19.45 23.84 -9.52
C PHE A 218 18.26 24.24 -10.39
N PHE A 219 18.41 25.24 -11.25
CA PHE A 219 17.35 25.58 -12.21
C PHE A 219 17.05 24.45 -13.19
N ILE A 220 18.05 23.66 -13.60
CA ILE A 220 17.85 22.47 -14.43
C ILE A 220 17.08 21.39 -13.66
N PHE A 221 17.43 21.15 -12.40
CA PHE A 221 16.67 20.27 -11.51
C PHE A 221 15.22 20.76 -11.35
N SER A 222 15.01 22.03 -11.05
CA SER A 222 13.68 22.63 -10.87
C SER A 222 12.86 22.55 -12.16
N GLY A 223 13.45 22.82 -13.32
CA GLY A 223 12.80 22.63 -14.62
C GLY A 223 12.37 21.18 -14.83
N GLY A 224 13.27 20.22 -14.54
CA GLY A 224 12.93 18.79 -14.55
C GLY A 224 11.79 18.46 -13.59
N PHE A 225 11.82 19.01 -12.37
CA PHE A 225 10.77 18.82 -11.37
C PHE A 225 9.41 19.29 -11.87
N PHE A 226 9.31 20.50 -12.41
CA PHE A 226 8.03 21.00 -12.94
C PHE A 226 7.53 20.22 -14.15
N ILE A 227 8.43 19.72 -15.01
CA ILE A 227 8.05 18.82 -16.11
C ILE A 227 7.51 17.49 -15.57
N GLY A 228 8.19 16.89 -14.58
CA GLY A 228 7.74 15.64 -13.96
C GLY A 228 6.42 15.79 -13.19
N PHE A 229 6.21 16.96 -12.57
CA PHE A 229 5.01 17.30 -11.81
C PHE A 229 3.88 17.88 -12.69
N LEU A 230 4.11 18.00 -14.00
CA LEU A 230 3.14 18.57 -14.95
C LEU A 230 1.76 17.90 -14.90
N PRO A 231 1.61 16.56 -14.72
CA PRO A 231 0.31 15.93 -14.54
C PRO A 231 -0.51 16.49 -13.37
N ALA A 232 0.15 16.80 -12.24
CA ALA A 232 -0.51 17.40 -11.08
C ALA A 232 -0.98 18.83 -11.40
N ILE A 233 -0.12 19.60 -12.07
CA ILE A 233 -0.40 20.97 -12.48
C ILE A 233 -1.58 20.99 -13.45
N TYR A 234 -1.57 20.12 -14.46
CA TYR A 234 -2.65 19.96 -15.42
C TYR A 234 -3.97 19.64 -14.72
N TYR A 235 -3.95 18.68 -13.80
CA TYR A 235 -5.15 18.31 -13.04
C TYR A 235 -5.68 19.47 -12.19
N ALA A 236 -4.79 20.18 -11.49
CA ALA A 236 -5.16 21.34 -10.67
C ALA A 236 -5.88 22.41 -11.49
N PHE A 237 -5.33 22.77 -12.66
CA PHE A 237 -5.90 23.80 -13.53
C PHE A 237 -7.16 23.34 -14.26
N SER A 238 -7.16 22.12 -14.81
CA SER A 238 -8.27 21.64 -15.65
C SER A 238 -9.50 21.24 -14.83
N TYR A 239 -9.31 20.82 -13.57
CA TYR A 239 -10.40 20.36 -12.70
C TYR A 239 -10.64 21.27 -11.49
N GLY A 240 -9.92 22.39 -11.36
CA GLY A 240 -10.07 23.35 -10.26
C GLY A 240 -9.87 22.73 -8.87
N ARG A 241 -8.98 21.72 -8.75
CA ARG A 241 -8.79 20.94 -7.52
C ARG A 241 -7.50 21.32 -6.79
N ASN A 242 -7.55 21.27 -5.45
CA ASN A 242 -6.38 21.39 -4.60
C ASN A 242 -5.60 20.06 -4.55
N ILE A 243 -4.48 20.00 -5.26
CA ILE A 243 -3.58 18.82 -5.30
C ILE A 243 -2.79 18.58 -4.01
N TRP A 244 -2.83 19.52 -3.06
CA TRP A 244 -2.20 19.42 -1.75
C TRP A 244 -3.19 19.06 -0.64
N GLY A 245 -4.48 18.93 -0.99
CA GLY A 245 -5.51 18.43 -0.10
C GLY A 245 -5.44 16.91 -0.02
N ILE A 246 -5.31 16.36 1.18
CA ILE A 246 -5.57 14.96 1.50
C ILE A 246 -6.78 14.94 2.43
N ASN A 247 -7.86 14.27 2.06
CA ASN A 247 -9.09 14.17 2.88
C ASN A 247 -9.64 15.54 3.34
N GLY A 248 -9.56 16.55 2.47
CA GLY A 248 -10.01 17.92 2.79
C GLY A 248 -9.08 18.70 3.74
N LYS A 249 -7.98 18.12 4.21
CA LYS A 249 -6.93 18.80 4.98
C LYS A 249 -5.72 19.10 4.10
N THR A 250 -5.04 20.21 4.35
CA THR A 250 -3.78 20.46 3.64
C THR A 250 -2.65 19.64 4.27
N LEU A 251 -1.75 19.10 3.45
CA LEU A 251 -0.60 18.34 3.93
C LEU A 251 0.24 19.13 4.97
N PHE A 252 0.26 20.46 4.85
CA PHE A 252 0.96 21.35 5.77
C PHE A 252 0.24 21.56 7.10
N THR A 253 -1.10 21.59 7.13
CA THR A 253 -1.83 21.79 8.39
C THR A 253 -1.60 20.64 9.36
N ASP A 254 -1.59 19.39 8.88
CA ASP A 254 -1.34 18.22 9.72
C ASP A 254 0.16 18.08 10.09
N ALA A 255 1.07 18.54 9.22
CA ALA A 255 2.51 18.55 9.51
C ALA A 255 2.91 19.64 10.52
N ILE A 256 2.23 20.79 10.51
CA ILE A 256 2.48 21.91 11.43
C ILE A 256 1.75 21.72 12.77
N ALA A 257 0.62 21.00 12.79
CA ALA A 257 -0.11 20.63 14.00
C ALA A 257 0.58 19.53 14.84
N CYS A 258 1.93 19.54 14.89
CA CYS A 258 2.70 18.66 15.74
C CYS A 258 2.32 18.90 17.20
N ASP A 259 1.83 17.87 17.88
CA ASP A 259 1.64 17.89 19.32
C ASP A 259 2.99 17.67 20.00
N LEU A 260 3.66 18.78 20.35
CA LEU A 260 4.97 18.76 20.99
C LEU A 260 4.99 17.96 22.31
N ASN A 261 3.85 17.90 23.03
CA ASN A 261 3.75 17.16 24.29
C ASN A 261 3.74 15.64 24.07
N ASN A 262 3.33 15.20 22.88
CA ASN A 262 3.23 13.78 22.53
C ASN A 262 4.45 13.23 21.78
N ILE A 263 5.48 14.04 21.50
CA ILE A 263 6.70 13.60 20.80
C ILE A 263 7.39 12.44 21.52
N MET A 264 7.65 12.58 22.82
CA MET A 264 8.39 11.56 23.58
C MET A 264 7.59 10.26 23.75
N PRO A 265 6.31 10.29 24.20
CA PRO A 265 5.46 9.09 24.22
C PRO A 265 5.41 8.39 22.86
N LYS A 266 5.24 9.15 21.77
CA LYS A 266 5.18 8.61 20.41
C LYS A 266 6.50 7.97 19.98
N ALA A 267 7.64 8.60 20.27
CA ALA A 267 8.96 8.00 20.01
C ALA A 267 9.15 6.69 20.79
N ILE A 268 8.74 6.64 22.06
CA ILE A 268 8.81 5.43 22.89
C ILE A 268 7.93 4.33 22.28
N THR A 269 6.66 4.62 21.97
CA THR A 269 5.73 3.68 21.34
C THR A 269 6.28 3.18 20.01
N PHE A 270 6.84 4.08 19.19
CA PHE A 270 7.43 3.74 17.91
C PHE A 270 8.54 2.71 18.00
N PHE A 271 9.56 2.97 18.81
CA PHE A 271 10.72 2.09 18.92
C PHE A 271 10.44 0.84 19.76
N ARG A 272 9.48 0.90 20.69
CA ARG A 272 9.14 -0.23 21.56
C ARG A 272 8.15 -1.18 20.90
N GLN A 273 7.19 -0.67 20.13
CA GLN A 273 6.04 -1.43 19.63
C GLN A 273 5.90 -1.34 18.11
N ASP A 274 5.76 -0.13 17.54
CA ASP A 274 5.36 0.01 16.13
C ASP A 274 6.40 -0.57 15.17
N LEU A 275 7.66 -0.18 15.31
CA LEU A 275 8.73 -0.61 14.41
C LEU A 275 8.99 -2.13 14.52
N PRO A 276 9.14 -2.75 15.71
CA PRO A 276 9.27 -4.20 15.81
C PRO A 276 8.04 -4.94 15.25
N ASN A 277 6.82 -4.52 15.63
CA ASN A 277 5.60 -5.21 15.21
C ASN A 277 5.32 -5.04 13.71
N SER A 278 5.82 -3.98 13.08
CA SER A 278 5.70 -3.76 11.63
C SER A 278 6.34 -4.85 10.77
N PHE A 279 7.16 -5.74 11.33
CA PHE A 279 7.73 -6.87 10.58
C PHE A 279 6.72 -8.00 10.32
N LEU A 280 5.64 -8.08 11.12
CA LEU A 280 4.50 -9.00 10.94
C LEU A 280 4.88 -10.49 10.81
N PHE A 281 5.82 -10.96 11.62
CA PHE A 281 6.04 -12.39 11.74
C PHE A 281 4.80 -13.07 12.33
N CYS A 282 4.39 -14.18 11.72
CA CYS A 282 3.33 -15.05 12.25
C CYS A 282 3.90 -16.03 13.27
N ASP A 283 3.03 -16.58 14.12
CA ASP A 283 3.37 -17.68 14.99
C ASP A 283 3.92 -18.86 14.16
N PHE A 284 4.96 -19.51 14.67
CA PHE A 284 5.54 -20.69 14.03
C PHE A 284 5.86 -21.74 15.09
N LEU A 285 5.28 -22.93 14.91
CA LEU A 285 5.29 -24.00 15.91
C LEU A 285 4.67 -23.51 17.24
N LYS A 286 5.50 -23.29 18.26
CA LYS A 286 5.09 -22.81 19.60
C LYS A 286 5.67 -21.44 19.95
N ILE A 287 6.34 -20.79 18.99
CA ILE A 287 6.96 -19.48 19.20
C ILE A 287 6.04 -18.41 18.62
N ARG A 288 5.68 -17.43 19.45
CA ARG A 288 4.86 -16.29 19.02
C ARG A 288 5.59 -15.47 17.96
N GLY A 289 4.89 -15.04 16.93
CA GLY A 289 5.39 -14.22 15.84
C GLY A 289 6.08 -12.95 16.32
N GLN A 290 5.53 -12.34 17.38
CA GLN A 290 6.12 -11.20 18.06
C GLN A 290 7.58 -11.44 18.51
N ALA A 291 7.92 -12.65 18.97
CA ALA A 291 9.29 -12.96 19.36
C ALA A 291 10.25 -12.88 18.15
N PHE A 292 9.85 -13.41 16.99
CA PHE A 292 10.64 -13.29 15.76
C PHE A 292 10.78 -11.83 15.31
N SER A 293 9.72 -11.03 15.42
CA SER A 293 9.74 -9.58 15.17
C SER A 293 10.77 -8.87 16.04
N TYR A 294 10.81 -9.16 17.35
CA TYR A 294 11.81 -8.56 18.24
C TYR A 294 13.22 -9.07 17.99
N ILE A 295 13.42 -10.36 17.69
CA ILE A 295 14.76 -10.88 17.33
C ILE A 295 15.30 -10.15 16.09
N TYR A 296 14.47 -10.02 15.05
CA TYR A 296 14.83 -9.28 13.85
C TYR A 296 15.13 -7.81 14.16
N TYR A 297 14.27 -7.17 14.97
CA TYR A 297 14.46 -5.80 15.44
C TYR A 297 15.78 -5.61 16.16
N PHE A 298 16.15 -6.50 17.09
CA PHE A 298 17.41 -6.40 17.83
C PHE A 298 18.62 -6.56 16.91
N ILE A 299 18.58 -7.46 15.92
CA ILE A 299 19.65 -7.59 14.92
C ILE A 299 19.79 -6.28 14.14
N PHE A 300 18.69 -5.70 13.68
CA PHE A 300 18.69 -4.41 13.01
C PHE A 300 19.21 -3.29 13.91
N ALA A 301 18.73 -3.19 15.15
CA ALA A 301 19.15 -2.16 16.10
C ALA A 301 20.66 -2.26 16.39
N LEU A 302 21.20 -3.47 16.59
CA LEU A 302 22.63 -3.70 16.74
C LEU A 302 23.41 -3.28 15.49
N ALA A 303 22.91 -3.62 14.30
CA ALA A 303 23.52 -3.21 13.04
C ALA A 303 23.54 -1.68 12.90
N LEU A 304 22.43 -1.01 13.19
CA LEU A 304 22.29 0.43 13.15
C LEU A 304 23.25 1.08 14.16
N ILE A 305 23.22 0.69 15.44
CA ILE A 305 24.10 1.22 16.49
C ILE A 305 25.57 1.04 16.13
N TYR A 306 25.97 -0.14 15.64
CA TYR A 306 27.35 -0.38 15.20
C TYR A 306 27.77 0.56 14.08
N LEU A 307 26.92 0.73 13.06
CA LEU A 307 27.22 1.59 11.92
C LEU A 307 27.18 3.08 12.30
N LEU A 308 26.26 3.49 13.17
CA LEU A 308 26.22 4.84 13.75
C LEU A 308 27.47 5.12 14.60
N TYR A 309 27.97 4.15 15.35
CA TYR A 309 29.25 4.29 16.05
C TYR A 309 30.41 4.43 15.06
N ARG A 310 30.45 3.58 14.03
CA ARG A 310 31.54 3.56 13.04
C ARG A 310 31.59 4.82 12.17
N TYR A 311 30.43 5.34 11.78
CA TYR A 311 30.26 6.48 10.86
C TYR A 311 29.70 7.72 11.55
N GLY A 312 29.63 7.72 12.88
CA GLY A 312 28.99 8.78 13.66
C GLY A 312 29.64 10.14 13.47
N ARG A 313 30.97 10.19 13.26
CA ARG A 313 31.65 11.44 12.93
C ARG A 313 31.16 12.05 11.62
N ASP A 314 30.91 11.21 10.60
CA ASP A 314 30.42 11.68 9.31
C ASP A 314 28.95 12.08 9.38
N ILE A 315 28.13 11.35 10.15
CA ILE A 315 26.74 11.72 10.42
C ILE A 315 26.66 13.04 11.20
N LEU A 316 27.49 13.21 12.23
CA LEU A 316 27.58 14.49 12.97
C LEU A 316 28.07 15.62 12.06
N ARG A 317 28.99 15.36 11.13
CA ARG A 317 29.38 16.34 10.11
C ARG A 317 28.21 16.69 9.18
N LEU A 318 27.40 15.72 8.74
CA LEU A 318 26.17 15.98 7.98
C LEU A 318 25.23 16.89 8.78
N CYS A 319 24.95 16.55 10.04
CA CYS A 319 24.08 17.33 10.92
C CYS A 319 24.62 18.75 11.20
N ALA A 320 25.89 18.88 11.57
CA ALA A 320 26.54 20.17 11.79
C ALA A 320 26.52 21.02 10.52
N SER A 321 26.72 20.39 9.35
CA SER A 321 26.65 21.07 8.06
C SER A 321 25.27 21.64 7.77
N LEU A 322 24.17 21.05 8.26
CA LEU A 322 22.83 21.61 8.08
C LEU A 322 22.62 22.93 8.84
N ILE A 323 23.28 23.10 9.99
CA ILE A 323 23.13 24.27 10.88
C ILE A 323 23.85 25.51 10.30
N TYR A 324 24.90 25.32 9.51
CA TYR A 324 25.61 26.45 8.90
C TYR A 324 24.65 27.27 8.03
N PRO A 325 24.57 28.61 8.23
CA PRO A 325 23.64 29.46 7.52
C PRO A 325 23.95 29.49 6.02
N ILE A 326 22.94 29.85 5.23
CA ILE A 326 23.11 30.14 3.80
C ILE A 326 24.06 31.33 3.69
N THR A 327 25.34 31.07 3.42
CA THR A 327 26.34 32.14 3.29
C THR A 327 26.40 32.65 1.84
N LEU A 328 26.82 33.91 1.67
CA LEU A 328 27.09 34.46 0.34
C LEU A 328 28.32 33.82 -0.33
N LYS A 329 29.22 33.23 0.46
CA LYS A 329 30.47 32.59 0.00
C LYS A 329 30.21 31.15 -0.43
N GLU A 330 30.97 30.67 -1.43
CA GLU A 330 30.94 29.25 -1.82
C GLU A 330 31.55 28.39 -0.71
N VAL A 331 30.72 27.85 0.18
CA VAL A 331 31.11 26.80 1.11
C VAL A 331 30.71 25.45 0.51
N LYS A 332 31.71 24.64 0.15
CA LYS A 332 31.53 23.28 -0.35
C LYS A 332 32.06 22.32 0.70
N VAL A 333 31.23 21.37 1.10
CA VAL A 333 31.72 20.19 1.83
C VAL A 333 32.04 19.16 0.76
N ASP A 334 33.31 18.78 0.68
CA ASP A 334 33.76 17.76 -0.26
C ASP A 334 33.04 16.43 0.05
N PRO A 335 32.23 15.88 -0.88
CA PRO A 335 31.56 14.60 -0.68
C PRO A 335 32.52 13.46 -0.31
N ASP A 336 33.77 13.50 -0.77
CA ASP A 336 34.76 12.47 -0.47
C ASP A 336 35.22 12.46 1.00
N LEU A 337 34.94 13.54 1.76
CA LEU A 337 35.18 13.60 3.21
C LEU A 337 34.08 12.93 4.04
N ILE A 338 32.95 12.58 3.42
CA ILE A 338 31.81 11.93 4.06
C ILE A 338 31.67 10.52 3.52
N SER A 339 31.65 9.53 4.42
CA SER A 339 31.39 8.16 4.02
C SER A 339 30.04 8.00 3.32
N ARG A 340 30.03 7.24 2.23
CA ARG A 340 28.83 6.90 1.46
C ARG A 340 27.77 6.22 2.32
N GLU A 341 28.19 5.50 3.37
CA GLU A 341 27.31 4.85 4.34
C GLU A 341 26.51 5.88 5.15
N ALA A 342 27.07 7.04 5.47
CA ALA A 342 26.44 8.03 6.33
C ALA A 342 25.08 8.50 5.77
N ILE A 343 24.95 8.69 4.45
CA ILE A 343 23.68 9.08 3.82
C ILE A 343 22.63 7.95 3.91
N ILE A 344 23.03 6.68 3.68
CA ILE A 344 22.11 5.54 3.81
C ILE A 344 21.62 5.38 5.24
N LEU A 345 22.45 5.68 6.23
CA LEU A 345 22.09 5.66 7.65
C LEU A 345 21.26 6.89 8.04
N ALA A 346 21.49 8.04 7.41
CA ALA A 346 20.75 9.27 7.69
C ALA A 346 19.31 9.20 7.21
N TYR A 347 19.01 8.51 6.11
CA TYR A 347 17.64 8.40 5.60
C TYR A 347 16.64 7.77 6.58
N PRO A 348 16.86 6.56 7.15
CA PRO A 348 15.92 5.99 8.11
C PRO A 348 15.80 6.86 9.38
N LEU A 349 16.89 7.48 9.84
CA LEU A 349 16.82 8.42 10.97
C LEU A 349 15.95 9.65 10.64
N PHE A 350 16.14 10.23 9.46
CA PHE A 350 15.34 11.34 8.97
C PHE A 350 13.86 10.94 8.85
N PHE A 351 13.58 9.77 8.31
CA PHE A 351 12.23 9.22 8.22
C PHE A 351 11.60 9.05 9.61
N PHE A 352 12.33 8.48 10.58
CA PHE A 352 11.85 8.32 11.96
C PHE A 352 11.56 9.68 12.61
N LEU A 353 12.40 10.69 12.37
CA LEU A 353 12.13 12.05 12.84
C LEU A 353 10.86 12.60 12.19
N CYS A 354 10.70 12.52 10.87
CA CYS A 354 9.47 12.94 10.19
C CYS A 354 8.23 12.26 10.78
N TYR A 355 8.30 10.96 11.08
CA TYR A 355 7.20 10.25 11.74
C TYR A 355 6.96 10.81 13.15
N ILE A 356 7.97 10.87 14.01
CA ILE A 356 7.85 11.31 15.41
C ILE A 356 7.27 12.74 15.50
N PHE A 357 7.70 13.64 14.62
CA PHE A 357 7.24 15.04 14.59
C PHE A 357 5.95 15.26 13.80
N SER A 358 5.37 14.22 13.17
CA SER A 358 4.07 14.34 12.52
C SER A 358 2.90 14.24 13.52
N SER A 359 1.72 14.69 13.14
CA SER A 359 0.47 14.35 13.85
C SER A 359 -0.01 12.90 13.59
N TYR A 360 0.61 12.21 12.63
CA TYR A 360 0.23 10.86 12.22
C TYR A 360 0.70 9.80 13.22
N SER A 361 -0.17 8.90 13.67
CA SER A 361 0.20 7.79 14.55
C SER A 361 0.03 6.44 13.84
N ILE A 362 1.07 5.61 13.90
CA ILE A 362 1.01 4.16 13.60
C ILE A 362 0.32 3.51 14.81
N LEU A 363 -0.94 3.84 15.03
CA LEU A 363 -1.70 3.10 16.04
C LEU A 363 -1.86 1.66 15.54
N PRO A 364 -1.74 0.64 16.39
CA PRO A 364 -2.75 -0.40 16.36
C PRO A 364 -4.03 0.33 16.79
N GLN A 365 -4.81 0.88 15.86
CA GLN A 365 -6.19 1.18 16.21
C GLN A 365 -6.76 -0.12 16.80
N PRO A 366 -7.58 -0.06 17.87
CA PRO A 366 -8.35 -1.19 18.32
C PRO A 366 -9.45 -1.44 17.27
N TRP A 367 -9.05 -1.82 16.07
CA TRP A 367 -9.72 -2.93 15.46
C TRP A 367 -9.30 -4.09 16.36
N GLU A 368 -10.05 -4.32 17.45
CA GLU A 368 -9.80 -5.40 18.43
C GLU A 368 -9.77 -6.79 17.77
N ASP A 369 -10.05 -6.81 16.46
CA ASP A 369 -10.06 -7.97 15.64
C ASP A 369 -9.03 -7.95 14.49
N PRO A 370 -7.89 -8.65 14.64
CA PRO A 370 -7.01 -9.11 13.55
C PRO A 370 -7.70 -9.64 12.28
N ARG A 371 -8.96 -10.08 12.40
CA ARG A 371 -9.72 -10.79 11.36
C ARG A 371 -10.31 -9.86 10.30
N ILE A 372 -10.51 -8.56 10.57
CA ILE A 372 -11.27 -7.65 9.68
C ILE A 372 -10.36 -6.87 8.74
N TRP A 373 -9.28 -6.30 9.27
CA TRP A 373 -8.31 -5.55 8.47
C TRP A 373 -6.93 -6.17 8.64
N PRO A 374 -6.22 -6.48 7.53
CA PRO A 374 -4.90 -7.06 7.64
C PRO A 374 -3.99 -6.13 8.43
N HIS A 375 -3.31 -6.68 9.45
CA HIS A 375 -2.36 -5.94 10.30
C HIS A 375 -1.35 -5.08 9.53
N TYR A 376 -1.07 -5.41 8.25
CA TYR A 376 -0.16 -4.63 7.41
C TYR A 376 -0.65 -3.22 7.08
N ILE A 377 -1.96 -2.95 7.09
CA ILE A 377 -2.48 -1.64 6.68
C ILE A 377 -2.04 -0.55 7.65
N GLY A 378 -2.10 -0.80 8.96
CA GLY A 378 -1.63 0.15 9.97
C GLY A 378 -0.14 0.49 9.81
N TYR A 379 0.65 -0.48 9.34
CA TYR A 379 2.09 -0.31 9.13
C TYR A 379 2.46 0.19 7.73
N ARG A 380 1.52 0.39 6.79
CA ARG A 380 1.84 0.72 5.38
C ARG A 380 2.72 1.97 5.20
N TYR A 381 2.67 2.91 6.13
CA TYR A 381 3.54 4.09 6.10
C TYR A 381 5.00 3.78 6.48
N MET A 382 5.31 2.61 7.03
CA MET A 382 6.67 2.13 7.30
C MET A 382 7.36 1.54 6.06
N ILE A 383 6.63 1.33 4.98
CA ILE A 383 7.16 0.74 3.75
C ILE A 383 8.36 1.49 3.18
N PRO A 384 8.42 2.85 3.17
CA PRO A 384 9.57 3.60 2.66
C PRO A 384 10.89 3.30 3.38
N VAL A 385 10.84 2.90 4.66
CA VAL A 385 12.05 2.64 5.46
C VAL A 385 12.52 1.18 5.41
N MET A 386 11.64 0.24 5.04
CA MET A 386 11.97 -1.19 4.99
C MET A 386 13.18 -1.52 4.10
N PRO A 387 13.29 -0.98 2.87
CA PRO A 387 14.49 -1.14 2.04
C PRO A 387 15.79 -0.71 2.72
N PHE A 388 15.75 0.37 3.52
CA PHE A 388 16.91 0.91 4.22
C PHE A 388 17.28 0.07 5.44
N ILE A 389 16.30 -0.54 6.12
CA ILE A 389 16.55 -1.51 7.20
C ILE A 389 17.35 -2.71 6.64
N LEU A 390 16.94 -3.22 5.48
CA LEU A 390 17.62 -4.31 4.77
C LEU A 390 19.02 -3.90 4.32
N ALA A 391 19.16 -2.72 3.71
CA ALA A 391 20.45 -2.20 3.27
C ALA A 391 21.41 -1.94 4.44
N THR A 392 20.93 -1.37 5.54
CA THR A 392 21.71 -1.14 6.77
C THR A 392 22.24 -2.45 7.33
N SER A 393 21.36 -3.46 7.44
CA SER A 393 21.73 -4.80 7.92
C SER A 393 22.75 -5.47 6.98
N GLY A 394 22.57 -5.33 5.67
CA GLY A 394 23.51 -5.89 4.69
C GLY A 394 24.87 -5.19 4.66
N ILE A 395 24.93 -3.86 4.84
CA ILE A 395 26.18 -3.11 5.01
C ILE A 395 26.90 -3.57 6.28
N PHE A 396 26.19 -3.70 7.40
CA PHE A 396 26.73 -4.18 8.66
C PHE A 396 27.39 -5.55 8.50
N ILE A 397 26.63 -6.54 8.02
CA ILE A 397 27.12 -7.93 7.82
C ILE A 397 28.30 -7.95 6.83
N GLY A 398 28.22 -7.15 5.76
CA GLY A 398 29.28 -7.05 4.75
C GLY A 398 30.60 -6.50 5.29
N LYS A 399 30.55 -5.65 6.33
CA LYS A 399 31.73 -5.00 6.94
C LYS A 399 32.28 -5.70 8.18
N LEU A 400 31.61 -6.74 8.69
CA LEU A 400 32.14 -7.55 9.78
C LEU A 400 33.48 -8.19 9.39
N ARG A 401 34.49 -8.03 10.27
CA ARG A 401 35.84 -8.59 10.10
C ARG A 401 35.83 -10.12 10.09
N SER A 402 35.09 -10.73 11.02
CA SER A 402 34.94 -12.19 11.09
C SER A 402 33.91 -12.68 10.08
N LYS A 403 34.38 -13.41 9.07
CA LYS A 403 33.50 -14.05 8.08
C LYS A 403 32.54 -15.05 8.72
N LYS A 404 33.00 -15.80 9.74
CA LYS A 404 32.16 -16.78 10.47
C LYS A 404 30.97 -16.10 11.13
N ILE A 405 31.20 -15.01 11.85
CA ILE A 405 30.12 -14.22 12.50
C ILE A 405 29.19 -13.63 11.44
N ALA A 406 29.74 -13.08 10.36
CA ALA A 406 28.94 -12.53 9.27
C ALA A 406 28.02 -13.59 8.64
N TYR A 407 28.53 -14.80 8.36
CA TYR A 407 27.72 -15.88 7.81
C TYR A 407 26.67 -16.39 8.80
N PHE A 408 27.00 -16.46 10.08
CA PHE A 408 26.03 -16.84 11.12
C PHE A 408 24.87 -15.85 11.21
N ILE A 409 25.16 -14.55 11.29
CA ILE A 409 24.12 -13.51 11.34
C ILE A 409 23.31 -13.51 10.04
N LEU A 410 23.95 -13.63 8.87
CA LEU A 410 23.25 -13.72 7.59
C LEU A 410 22.30 -14.93 7.56
N PHE A 411 22.78 -16.11 7.97
CA PHE A 411 21.98 -17.32 8.05
C PHE A 411 20.78 -17.15 8.99
N LEU A 412 20.99 -16.54 10.16
CA LEU A 412 19.92 -16.26 11.11
C LEU A 412 18.85 -15.34 10.51
N VAL A 413 19.25 -14.23 9.88
CA VAL A 413 18.29 -13.27 9.29
C VAL A 413 17.54 -13.89 8.11
N ILE A 414 18.23 -14.62 7.22
CA ILE A 414 17.60 -15.37 6.13
C ILE A 414 16.64 -16.43 6.67
N GLY A 415 17.03 -17.15 7.73
CA GLY A 415 16.19 -18.16 8.37
C GLY A 415 14.91 -17.56 8.95
N LEU A 416 15.01 -16.43 9.65
CA LEU A 416 13.84 -15.69 10.15
C LEU A 416 12.93 -15.28 8.98
N GLY A 417 13.50 -14.63 7.96
CA GLY A 417 12.77 -14.24 6.77
C GLY A 417 12.07 -15.41 6.08
N LEU A 418 12.75 -16.55 5.92
CA LEU A 418 12.18 -17.75 5.33
C LEU A 418 11.00 -18.27 6.16
N ILE A 419 11.15 -18.40 7.48
CA ILE A 419 10.06 -18.80 8.39
C ILE A 419 8.85 -17.89 8.23
N GLY A 420 9.09 -16.57 8.22
CA GLY A 420 8.04 -15.58 8.04
C GLY A 420 7.30 -15.71 6.70
N ASN A 421 8.03 -15.93 5.60
CA ASN A 421 7.46 -16.05 4.27
C ASN A 421 6.81 -17.41 3.99
N LEU A 422 7.30 -18.50 4.60
CA LEU A 422 6.66 -19.82 4.48
C LEU A 422 5.23 -19.80 5.02
N ASN A 423 4.97 -19.02 6.08
CA ASN A 423 3.63 -18.82 6.63
C ASN A 423 2.70 -18.01 5.69
N LEU A 424 3.23 -17.38 4.64
CA LEU A 424 2.43 -16.73 3.61
C LEU A 424 2.07 -17.68 2.46
N ILE A 425 2.73 -18.85 2.37
CA ILE A 425 2.55 -19.80 1.28
C ILE A 425 1.54 -20.87 1.69
N SER A 426 0.40 -20.93 0.99
CA SER A 426 -0.62 -21.97 1.14
C SER A 426 -0.84 -22.75 -0.14
N LEU A 427 -0.55 -24.06 -0.16
CA LEU A 427 -0.84 -24.89 -1.32
C LEU A 427 -2.35 -25.16 -1.51
N LYS A 428 -3.16 -24.99 -0.45
CA LYS A 428 -4.60 -25.24 -0.51
C LYS A 428 -5.32 -24.34 -1.50
N ASN A 429 -4.81 -23.13 -1.70
CA ASN A 429 -5.46 -22.13 -2.52
C ASN A 429 -4.68 -21.80 -3.81
N PHE A 430 -3.71 -22.63 -4.18
CA PHE A 430 -2.83 -22.32 -5.30
C PHE A 430 -3.61 -21.97 -6.57
N GLY A 431 -3.33 -20.81 -7.15
CA GLY A 431 -3.98 -20.31 -8.35
C GLY A 431 -5.31 -19.58 -8.13
N GLY A 432 -5.76 -19.36 -6.88
CA GLY A 432 -7.05 -18.71 -6.60
C GLY A 432 -7.23 -17.35 -7.31
N PHE A 433 -6.19 -16.51 -7.33
CA PHE A 433 -6.23 -15.20 -7.99
C PHE A 433 -6.35 -15.28 -9.51
N SER A 434 -6.01 -16.42 -10.12
CA SER A 434 -6.05 -16.56 -11.58
C SER A 434 -7.48 -16.56 -12.13
N THR A 435 -8.46 -16.87 -11.28
CA THR A 435 -9.89 -16.84 -11.64
C THR A 435 -10.62 -15.61 -11.15
N ASP A 436 -9.99 -14.80 -10.30
CA ASP A 436 -10.62 -13.60 -9.75
C ASP A 436 -10.47 -12.42 -10.72
N ARG A 437 -11.49 -11.58 -10.77
CA ARG A 437 -11.53 -10.36 -11.56
C ARG A 437 -10.45 -9.40 -11.07
N GLY A 438 -9.66 -8.91 -12.02
CA GLY A 438 -8.68 -7.86 -11.76
C GLY A 438 -9.31 -6.47 -11.71
N TYR A 439 -10.63 -6.33 -11.62
CA TYR A 439 -11.35 -5.06 -11.68
C TYR A 439 -12.68 -5.17 -10.92
N SER A 440 -13.25 -4.05 -10.50
CA SER A 440 -14.58 -3.99 -9.89
C SER A 440 -15.25 -2.65 -10.19
N TYR A 441 -16.52 -2.71 -10.61
CA TYR A 441 -17.32 -1.51 -10.79
C TYR A 441 -17.98 -1.04 -9.49
N ALA A 442 -18.11 -1.92 -8.49
CA ALA A 442 -18.56 -1.54 -7.16
C ALA A 442 -17.60 -0.53 -6.53
N ILE A 443 -16.28 -0.75 -6.60
CA ILE A 443 -15.33 0.23 -6.04
C ILE A 443 -15.37 1.57 -6.79
N VAL A 444 -15.67 1.59 -8.10
CA VAL A 444 -15.86 2.85 -8.84
C VAL A 444 -17.12 3.58 -8.38
N GLY A 445 -18.23 2.85 -8.21
CA GLY A 445 -19.47 3.39 -7.66
C GLY A 445 -19.27 3.98 -6.26
N ASP A 446 -18.56 3.28 -5.39
CA ASP A 446 -18.21 3.73 -4.04
C ASP A 446 -17.45 5.06 -4.08
N LYS A 447 -16.39 5.17 -4.90
CA LYS A 447 -15.63 6.41 -5.05
C LYS A 447 -16.48 7.56 -5.60
N ILE A 448 -17.37 7.30 -6.55
CA ILE A 448 -18.30 8.32 -7.07
C ILE A 448 -19.29 8.77 -5.99
N GLY A 449 -19.86 7.83 -5.22
CA GLY A 449 -20.78 8.14 -4.12
C GLY A 449 -20.14 9.02 -3.05
N LEU A 450 -18.89 8.73 -2.69
CA LEU A 450 -18.10 9.53 -1.76
C LEU A 450 -17.85 10.96 -2.27
N ARG A 451 -17.77 11.16 -3.60
CA ARG A 451 -17.40 12.43 -4.24
C ARG A 451 -18.57 13.34 -4.58
N ALA A 452 -19.61 12.79 -5.22
CA ALA A 452 -20.54 13.55 -6.04
C ALA A 452 -21.67 14.18 -5.19
N VAL A 453 -21.44 15.38 -4.68
CA VAL A 453 -22.44 16.16 -3.92
C VAL A 453 -23.54 16.69 -4.85
N ASP A 454 -23.12 17.30 -5.97
CA ASP A 454 -23.99 17.85 -7.01
C ASP A 454 -23.72 17.16 -8.35
N GLY A 455 -24.70 17.13 -9.25
CA GLY A 455 -24.52 16.62 -10.61
C GLY A 455 -24.30 15.10 -10.69
N LEU A 456 -24.72 14.32 -9.67
CA LEU A 456 -24.54 12.87 -9.64
C LEU A 456 -25.07 12.18 -10.92
N LYS A 457 -26.18 12.68 -11.48
CA LYS A 457 -26.76 12.17 -12.73
C LYS A 457 -25.78 12.16 -13.90
N GLU A 458 -24.88 13.14 -13.97
CA GLU A 458 -23.85 13.21 -15.01
C GLU A 458 -22.77 12.15 -14.81
N TYR A 459 -22.40 11.88 -13.54
CA TYR A 459 -21.41 10.85 -13.19
C TYR A 459 -21.93 9.43 -13.41
N ILE A 460 -23.23 9.16 -13.17
CA ILE A 460 -23.80 7.82 -13.34
C ILE A 460 -24.15 7.50 -14.79
N ALA A 461 -24.46 8.51 -15.62
CA ALA A 461 -24.95 8.31 -16.98
C ALA A 461 -24.06 7.42 -17.86
N PRO A 462 -22.71 7.50 -17.81
CA PRO A 462 -21.87 6.60 -18.58
C PRO A 462 -21.97 5.13 -18.16
N PHE A 463 -22.23 4.85 -16.88
CA PHE A 463 -22.30 3.50 -16.32
C PHE A 463 -23.62 2.78 -16.65
N GLU A 464 -24.62 3.49 -17.16
CA GLU A 464 -25.84 2.92 -17.73
C GLU A 464 -25.58 2.07 -18.99
N LYS A 465 -24.38 2.16 -19.58
CA LYS A 465 -23.96 1.34 -20.71
C LYS A 465 -23.37 -0.01 -20.29
N LEU A 466 -23.09 -0.21 -19.00
CA LEU A 466 -22.57 -1.47 -18.49
C LEU A 466 -23.57 -2.60 -18.67
N ASP A 467 -23.05 -3.82 -18.83
CA ASP A 467 -23.84 -5.04 -18.70
C ASP A 467 -24.57 -5.06 -17.35
N SER A 468 -25.78 -5.62 -17.31
CA SER A 468 -26.65 -5.56 -16.13
C SER A 468 -25.96 -5.99 -14.84
N GLY A 469 -25.16 -7.06 -14.86
CA GLY A 469 -24.37 -7.50 -13.70
C GLY A 469 -23.38 -6.45 -13.19
N LEU A 470 -22.57 -5.87 -14.08
CA LEU A 470 -21.57 -4.86 -13.71
C LEU A 470 -22.23 -3.54 -13.29
N ARG A 471 -23.37 -3.22 -13.90
CA ARG A 471 -24.18 -2.06 -13.54
C ARG A 471 -24.77 -2.18 -12.14
N ASN A 472 -25.29 -3.35 -11.80
CA ASN A 472 -25.79 -3.64 -10.46
C ASN A 472 -24.68 -3.53 -9.41
N GLU A 473 -23.48 -4.05 -9.71
CA GLU A 473 -22.29 -3.88 -8.86
C GLU A 473 -21.93 -2.41 -8.69
N PHE A 474 -21.94 -1.62 -9.77
CA PHE A 474 -21.72 -0.18 -9.71
C PHE A 474 -22.69 0.51 -8.75
N TYR A 475 -24.00 0.24 -8.85
CA TYR A 475 -24.99 0.83 -7.95
C TYR A 475 -24.90 0.30 -6.52
N GLU A 476 -24.46 -0.94 -6.31
CA GLU A 476 -24.13 -1.46 -4.97
C GLU A 476 -23.01 -0.64 -4.34
N GLY A 477 -21.92 -0.41 -5.09
CA GLY A 477 -20.85 0.50 -4.68
C GLY A 477 -21.33 1.91 -4.40
N LEU A 478 -22.13 2.48 -5.32
CA LEU A 478 -22.65 3.84 -5.20
C LEU A 478 -23.46 4.04 -3.92
N GLY A 479 -24.27 3.06 -3.55
CA GLY A 479 -25.03 3.06 -2.29
C GLY A 479 -24.13 3.12 -1.06
N SER A 480 -23.07 2.31 -1.04
CA SER A 480 -22.01 2.36 0.00
C SER A 480 -21.39 3.76 0.09
N GLY A 481 -20.91 4.29 -1.04
CA GLY A 481 -20.21 5.58 -1.05
C GLY A 481 -21.08 6.76 -0.60
N ILE A 482 -22.33 6.83 -1.06
CA ILE A 482 -23.27 7.88 -0.64
C ILE A 482 -23.57 7.77 0.86
N ALA A 483 -23.90 6.57 1.33
CA ALA A 483 -24.25 6.36 2.72
C ALA A 483 -23.08 6.64 3.66
N TRP A 484 -21.85 6.30 3.28
CA TRP A 484 -20.65 6.63 4.05
C TRP A 484 -20.44 8.13 4.13
N ARG A 485 -20.53 8.83 3.00
CA ARG A 485 -20.40 10.29 2.94
C ARG A 485 -21.39 11.00 3.86
N MET A 486 -22.62 10.49 3.92
CA MET A 486 -23.74 11.08 4.65
C MET A 486 -23.95 10.44 6.03
N GLN A 487 -22.98 9.67 6.54
CA GLN A 487 -23.14 8.87 7.77
C GLN A 487 -23.33 9.70 9.04
N ASP A 488 -22.92 10.97 9.00
CA ASP A 488 -23.05 11.95 10.10
C ASP A 488 -24.29 12.84 9.92
N GLU A 489 -25.02 12.67 8.81
CA GLU A 489 -26.27 13.36 8.54
C GLU A 489 -27.49 12.54 9.02
N ASN A 490 -28.69 13.10 8.91
CA ASN A 490 -29.92 12.36 9.20
C ASN A 490 -30.08 11.20 8.18
N ILE A 491 -30.34 9.99 8.67
CA ILE A 491 -30.61 8.77 7.89
C ILE A 491 -31.66 9.01 6.80
N ASP A 492 -32.70 9.81 7.09
CA ASP A 492 -33.77 10.17 6.14
C ASP A 492 -33.24 10.91 4.91
N LYS A 493 -32.10 11.59 5.02
CA LYS A 493 -31.48 12.27 3.88
C LYS A 493 -30.86 11.28 2.90
N VAL A 494 -30.32 10.15 3.36
CA VAL A 494 -29.75 9.13 2.47
C VAL A 494 -30.85 8.51 1.62
N THR A 495 -31.98 8.14 2.24
CA THR A 495 -33.14 7.60 1.52
C THR A 495 -33.75 8.62 0.57
N SER A 496 -33.94 9.86 1.03
CA SER A 496 -34.43 10.96 0.18
C SER A 496 -33.52 11.22 -1.02
N PHE A 497 -32.21 11.12 -0.82
CA PHE A 497 -31.22 11.29 -1.88
C PHE A 497 -31.27 10.15 -2.90
N PHE A 498 -31.40 8.89 -2.45
CA PHE A 498 -31.63 7.77 -3.36
C PHE A 498 -32.89 7.99 -4.19
N GLU A 499 -33.95 8.48 -3.55
CA GLU A 499 -35.25 8.70 -4.18
C GLU A 499 -35.30 9.84 -5.19
N SER A 500 -34.51 10.91 -4.97
CA SER A 500 -34.49 12.07 -5.87
C SER A 500 -33.50 11.92 -7.03
N GLU A 501 -32.38 11.24 -6.80
CA GLU A 501 -31.26 11.23 -7.74
C GLU A 501 -31.14 9.96 -8.58
N ILE A 502 -31.67 8.83 -8.11
CA ILE A 502 -31.41 7.52 -8.72
C ILE A 502 -32.73 6.86 -9.13
N LYS A 503 -32.70 6.04 -10.19
CA LYS A 503 -33.88 5.31 -10.66
C LYS A 503 -34.28 4.23 -9.66
N LYS A 504 -35.59 4.06 -9.44
CA LYS A 504 -36.19 3.08 -8.53
C LYS A 504 -35.69 1.64 -8.76
N GLU A 505 -35.43 1.26 -10.01
CA GLU A 505 -34.92 -0.07 -10.38
C GLU A 505 -33.57 -0.43 -9.73
N TYR A 506 -32.78 0.56 -9.32
CA TYR A 506 -31.47 0.35 -8.69
C TYR A 506 -31.49 0.41 -7.16
N TYR A 507 -32.63 0.75 -6.53
CA TYR A 507 -32.73 0.84 -5.08
C TYR A 507 -32.31 -0.46 -4.36
N PRO A 508 -32.68 -1.67 -4.83
CA PRO A 508 -32.17 -2.90 -4.25
C PRO A 508 -30.65 -2.91 -4.07
N TYR A 509 -29.89 -2.48 -5.07
CA TYR A 509 -28.43 -2.48 -5.02
C TYR A 509 -27.90 -1.38 -4.12
N LEU A 510 -28.48 -0.17 -4.16
CA LEU A 510 -28.09 0.93 -3.27
C LEU A 510 -28.23 0.55 -1.79
N TYR A 511 -29.37 -0.03 -1.41
CA TYR A 511 -29.61 -0.46 -0.03
C TYR A 511 -28.73 -1.62 0.39
N ARG A 512 -28.45 -2.56 -0.53
CA ARG A 512 -27.43 -3.59 -0.31
C ARG A 512 -26.06 -2.97 -0.04
N GLY A 513 -25.63 -2.03 -0.88
CA GLY A 513 -24.42 -1.25 -0.68
C GLY A 513 -24.35 -0.56 0.68
N TRP A 514 -25.43 0.09 1.09
CA TRP A 514 -25.51 0.72 2.40
C TRP A 514 -25.35 -0.31 3.54
N GLY A 515 -26.00 -1.48 3.41
CA GLY A 515 -25.84 -2.58 4.37
C GLY A 515 -24.38 -3.00 4.56
N THR A 516 -23.56 -2.91 3.50
CA THR A 516 -22.14 -3.27 3.55
C THR A 516 -21.27 -2.36 4.42
N LEU A 517 -21.77 -1.19 4.84
CA LEU A 517 -20.98 -0.28 5.68
C LEU A 517 -20.88 -0.71 7.15
N PHE A 518 -21.80 -1.55 7.61
CA PHE A 518 -21.91 -1.89 9.02
C PHE A 518 -21.17 -3.18 9.32
N TYR A 519 -20.28 -3.10 10.31
CA TYR A 519 -19.53 -4.24 10.81
C TYR A 519 -20.22 -4.77 12.07
N PRO A 520 -20.85 -5.96 12.03
CA PRO A 520 -21.52 -6.53 13.21
C PRO A 520 -20.54 -6.76 14.38
N ASP A 521 -19.24 -6.79 14.10
CA ASP A 521 -18.15 -6.94 15.07
C ASP A 521 -18.16 -5.85 16.15
N TYR A 522 -18.74 -4.68 15.84
CA TYR A 522 -18.83 -3.55 16.76
C TYR A 522 -20.27 -3.39 17.24
N PRO A 523 -20.55 -3.55 18.55
CA PRO A 523 -21.89 -3.38 19.09
C PRO A 523 -22.54 -2.04 18.72
N GLU A 524 -21.74 -0.97 18.59
CA GLU A 524 -22.24 0.34 18.17
C GLU A 524 -22.62 0.39 16.69
N GLU A 525 -21.84 -0.21 15.79
CA GLU A 525 -22.20 -0.33 14.37
C GLU A 525 -23.42 -1.22 14.18
N PHE A 526 -23.56 -2.29 14.96
CA PHE A 526 -24.77 -3.10 14.97
C PHE A 526 -26.00 -2.29 15.40
N ARG A 527 -25.92 -1.53 16.50
CA ARG A 527 -27.02 -0.66 16.94
C ARG A 527 -27.36 0.38 15.87
N LYS A 528 -26.35 1.01 15.26
CA LYS A 528 -26.51 1.95 14.16
C LYS A 528 -27.23 1.30 12.97
N SER A 529 -26.86 0.06 12.62
CA SER A 529 -27.50 -0.69 11.53
C SER A 529 -28.99 -0.96 11.79
N LEU A 530 -29.39 -1.26 13.04
CA LEU A 530 -30.80 -1.47 13.40
C LEU A 530 -31.61 -0.17 13.31
N LEU A 531 -31.04 0.95 13.74
CA LEU A 531 -31.66 2.28 13.61
C LEU A 531 -31.85 2.65 12.14
N VAL A 532 -30.83 2.42 11.32
CA VAL A 532 -30.91 2.63 9.86
C VAL A 532 -31.98 1.73 9.24
N ALA A 533 -31.98 0.44 9.57
CA ALA A 533 -32.97 -0.50 9.07
C ALA A 533 -34.41 -0.15 9.50
N ALA A 534 -34.61 0.55 10.61
CA ALA A 534 -35.93 1.02 11.02
C ALA A 534 -36.50 2.10 10.07
N CYS A 535 -35.65 2.95 9.50
CA CYS A 535 -36.02 4.02 8.58
C CYS A 535 -36.16 3.58 7.11
N ILE A 536 -35.65 2.40 6.75
CA ILE A 536 -35.74 1.88 5.37
C ILE A 536 -37.15 1.38 5.08
N ASN A 537 -37.68 1.71 3.89
CA ASN A 537 -38.96 1.18 3.42
C ASN A 537 -38.93 -0.37 3.46
N PRO A 538 -39.97 -1.04 4.03
CA PRO A 538 -40.03 -2.50 4.11
C PRO A 538 -39.71 -3.25 2.81
N GLU A 539 -40.02 -2.68 1.64
CA GLU A 539 -39.69 -3.22 0.32
C GLU A 539 -38.17 -3.43 0.12
N TYR A 540 -37.32 -2.59 0.71
CA TYR A 540 -35.87 -2.62 0.50
C TYR A 540 -35.03 -3.14 1.68
N LYS A 541 -35.66 -3.35 2.85
CA LYS A 541 -35.00 -3.98 4.01
C LYS A 541 -34.34 -5.32 3.68
N PRO A 542 -34.92 -6.21 2.86
CA PRO A 542 -34.26 -7.43 2.41
C PRO A 542 -32.83 -7.20 1.87
N PHE A 543 -32.67 -6.24 0.96
CA PHE A 543 -31.39 -5.98 0.32
C PHE A 543 -30.38 -5.35 1.28
N PHE A 544 -30.84 -4.44 2.16
CA PHE A 544 -30.00 -3.91 3.23
C PHE A 544 -29.43 -5.02 4.13
N TYR A 545 -30.29 -5.95 4.58
CA TYR A 545 -29.84 -7.06 5.42
C TYR A 545 -28.96 -8.05 4.65
N GLU A 546 -29.19 -8.25 3.35
CA GLU A 546 -28.25 -9.00 2.50
C GLU A 546 -26.87 -8.35 2.50
N GLY A 547 -26.78 -7.04 2.27
CA GLY A 547 -25.52 -6.29 2.33
C GLY A 547 -24.85 -6.33 3.70
N PHE A 548 -25.64 -6.23 4.77
CA PHE A 548 -25.18 -6.36 6.14
C PHE A 548 -24.59 -7.75 6.40
N GLY A 549 -25.26 -8.80 5.91
CA GLY A 549 -24.76 -10.17 5.91
C GLY A 549 -23.40 -10.32 5.23
N ARG A 550 -23.16 -9.59 4.12
CA ARG A 550 -21.92 -9.66 3.34
C ARG A 550 -20.67 -9.17 4.09
N ASN A 551 -20.83 -8.35 5.14
CA ASN A 551 -19.71 -7.91 5.98
C ASN A 551 -19.61 -8.63 7.33
N MET A 552 -20.25 -9.79 7.47
CA MET A 552 -20.04 -10.64 8.65
C MET A 552 -18.79 -11.50 8.48
N TYR A 553 -17.71 -11.20 9.23
CA TYR A 553 -16.42 -11.90 9.14
C TYR A 553 -16.15 -12.91 10.28
N PHE A 554 -17.15 -13.28 11.09
CA PHE A 554 -16.98 -14.20 12.23
C PHE A 554 -16.81 -15.68 11.84
N PHE A 555 -15.87 -16.03 10.98
CA PHE A 555 -15.71 -17.42 10.55
C PHE A 555 -15.04 -18.31 11.60
N ASP A 556 -14.27 -17.71 12.51
CA ASP A 556 -13.70 -18.44 13.64
C ASP A 556 -14.76 -18.71 14.73
N ASP A 557 -15.79 -17.86 14.82
CA ASP A 557 -16.87 -17.93 15.81
C ASP A 557 -18.23 -17.53 15.22
N ILE A 558 -18.72 -18.32 14.26
CA ILE A 558 -19.98 -18.05 13.54
C ILE A 558 -21.19 -17.93 14.46
N SER A 559 -21.12 -18.46 15.69
CA SER A 559 -22.17 -18.30 16.70
C SER A 559 -22.45 -16.82 16.97
N ARG A 560 -21.44 -15.94 16.90
CA ARG A 560 -21.65 -14.49 17.02
C ARG A 560 -22.49 -13.95 15.88
N SER A 561 -22.17 -14.30 14.62
CA SER A 561 -23.01 -13.93 13.46
C SER A 561 -24.45 -14.38 13.67
N ILE A 562 -24.66 -15.62 14.11
CA ILE A 562 -25.99 -16.18 14.36
C ILE A 562 -26.72 -15.40 15.46
N ASP A 563 -26.06 -15.10 16.58
CA ASP A 563 -26.61 -14.31 17.68
C ASP A 563 -27.00 -12.89 17.23
N PHE A 564 -26.21 -12.28 16.33
CA PHE A 564 -26.56 -11.00 15.72
C PHE A 564 -27.76 -11.13 14.79
N ILE A 565 -27.79 -12.13 13.92
CA ILE A 565 -28.91 -12.35 12.99
C ILE A 565 -30.21 -12.63 13.75
N ASN A 566 -30.16 -13.32 14.89
CA ASN A 566 -31.33 -13.59 15.72
C ASN A 566 -31.98 -12.34 16.31
N LYS A 567 -31.27 -11.21 16.36
CA LYS A 567 -31.84 -9.92 16.78
C LYS A 567 -32.60 -9.20 15.66
N ILE A 568 -32.45 -9.66 14.41
CA ILE A 568 -33.19 -9.14 13.25
C ILE A 568 -34.60 -9.76 13.24
N GLU A 569 -35.61 -9.00 12.79
CA GLU A 569 -36.98 -9.51 12.56
C GLU A 569 -36.94 -10.79 11.72
N GLU A 570 -37.68 -11.82 12.12
CA GLU A 570 -37.55 -13.17 11.54
C GLU A 570 -37.69 -13.20 10.01
N LYS A 571 -38.62 -12.41 9.47
CA LYS A 571 -38.88 -12.30 8.02
C LYS A 571 -37.71 -11.74 7.19
N TYR A 572 -36.72 -11.10 7.82
CA TYR A 572 -35.54 -10.57 7.11
C TYR A 572 -34.27 -11.39 7.35
N ARG A 573 -34.30 -12.37 8.26
CA ARG A 573 -33.12 -13.17 8.59
C ARG A 573 -32.59 -13.96 7.39
N GLU A 574 -33.47 -14.44 6.52
CA GLU A 574 -33.09 -15.17 5.30
C GLU A 574 -32.13 -14.37 4.41
N TYR A 575 -32.37 -13.07 4.23
CA TYR A 575 -31.51 -12.22 3.42
C TYR A 575 -30.15 -11.98 4.09
N CYS A 576 -30.13 -11.81 5.41
CA CYS A 576 -28.88 -11.70 6.16
C CYS A 576 -28.06 -12.99 6.07
N TYR A 577 -28.70 -14.16 6.16
CA TYR A 577 -28.05 -15.45 5.93
C TYR A 577 -27.57 -15.63 4.49
N LYS A 578 -28.29 -15.11 3.49
CA LYS A 578 -27.80 -15.05 2.10
C LYS A 578 -26.53 -14.22 2.00
N GLY A 579 -26.49 -13.04 2.61
CA GLY A 579 -25.30 -12.21 2.70
C GLY A 579 -24.12 -12.92 3.39
N LEU A 580 -24.37 -13.57 4.53
CA LEU A 580 -23.37 -14.38 5.23
C LEU A 580 -22.85 -15.51 4.34
N GLY A 581 -23.74 -16.17 3.60
CA GLY A 581 -23.39 -17.17 2.59
C GLY A 581 -22.44 -16.63 1.54
N TYR A 582 -22.70 -15.42 1.02
CA TYR A 582 -21.81 -14.75 0.07
C TYR A 582 -20.39 -14.62 0.63
N SER A 583 -20.23 -14.13 1.86
CA SER A 583 -18.91 -13.99 2.49
C SER A 583 -18.21 -15.33 2.71
N ILE A 584 -18.96 -16.36 3.16
CA ILE A 584 -18.43 -17.74 3.30
C ILE A 584 -17.94 -18.26 1.94
N GLY A 585 -18.76 -18.10 0.90
CA GLY A 585 -18.44 -18.54 -0.45
C GLY A 585 -17.24 -17.81 -1.02
N PHE A 586 -17.14 -16.50 -0.78
CA PHE A 586 -16.01 -15.69 -1.22
C PHE A 586 -14.72 -16.09 -0.48
N GLU A 587 -14.72 -16.07 0.85
CA GLU A 587 -13.53 -16.27 1.69
C GLU A 587 -13.00 -17.70 1.67
N PHE A 588 -13.89 -18.70 1.65
CA PHE A 588 -13.53 -20.11 1.72
C PHE A 588 -13.82 -20.87 0.43
N ARG A 589 -13.90 -20.22 -0.74
CA ARG A 589 -14.15 -20.92 -2.02
C ARG A 589 -13.27 -22.13 -2.29
N ASN A 590 -12.05 -22.14 -1.74
CA ASN A 590 -11.07 -23.22 -1.88
C ASN A 590 -10.94 -24.11 -0.62
N ASP A 591 -11.74 -23.89 0.42
CA ASP A 591 -11.75 -24.70 1.66
C ASP A 591 -13.16 -25.25 1.94
N LEU A 592 -13.55 -26.26 1.17
CA LEU A 592 -14.85 -26.94 1.31
C LEU A 592 -15.08 -27.53 2.70
N ALA A 593 -14.00 -27.93 3.40
CA ALA A 593 -14.10 -28.46 4.75
C ALA A 593 -14.51 -27.37 5.75
N GLN A 594 -13.91 -26.18 5.63
CA GLN A 594 -14.30 -25.02 6.43
C GLN A 594 -15.72 -24.55 6.08
N GLN A 595 -16.10 -24.53 4.78
CA GLN A 595 -17.48 -24.25 4.38
C GLN A 595 -18.48 -25.21 5.04
N ALA A 596 -18.23 -26.52 4.96
CA ALA A 596 -19.09 -27.54 5.56
C ALA A 596 -19.19 -27.40 7.08
N LYS A 597 -18.07 -27.09 7.75
CA LYS A 597 -18.02 -26.82 9.19
C LYS A 597 -18.87 -25.61 9.58
N LEU A 598 -18.83 -24.52 8.81
CA LEU A 598 -19.63 -23.32 9.04
C LEU A 598 -21.11 -23.60 8.82
N LEU A 599 -21.46 -24.27 7.71
CA LEU A 599 -22.82 -24.69 7.40
C LEU A 599 -23.43 -25.60 8.47
N GLY A 600 -22.63 -26.49 9.06
CA GLY A 600 -23.08 -27.38 10.14
C GLY A 600 -23.55 -26.67 11.41
N LYS A 601 -23.22 -25.37 11.58
CA LYS A 601 -23.64 -24.55 12.71
C LYS A 601 -24.88 -23.70 12.43
N ILE A 602 -25.36 -23.68 11.18
CA ILE A 602 -26.50 -22.88 10.75
C ILE A 602 -27.77 -23.74 10.85
N ASP A 603 -28.87 -23.15 11.30
CA ASP A 603 -30.19 -23.80 11.33
C ASP A 603 -30.60 -24.27 9.93
N ASP A 604 -31.13 -25.50 9.84
CA ASP A 604 -31.55 -26.12 8.59
C ASP A 604 -32.48 -25.23 7.76
N LYS A 605 -33.37 -24.45 8.41
CA LYS A 605 -34.29 -23.56 7.70
C LYS A 605 -33.60 -22.43 6.94
N TYR A 606 -32.39 -22.04 7.34
CA TYR A 606 -31.63 -20.97 6.69
C TYR A 606 -30.54 -21.46 5.72
N LYS A 607 -30.17 -22.75 5.76
CA LYS A 607 -29.09 -23.31 4.93
C LYS A 607 -29.28 -23.06 3.43
N VAL A 608 -30.52 -23.09 2.93
CA VAL A 608 -30.81 -22.84 1.51
C VAL A 608 -30.35 -21.44 1.06
N PHE A 609 -30.60 -20.42 1.88
CA PHE A 609 -30.20 -19.04 1.58
C PHE A 609 -28.69 -18.86 1.69
N VAL A 610 -28.05 -19.53 2.65
CA VAL A 610 -26.59 -19.54 2.77
C VAL A 610 -25.95 -20.19 1.55
N HIS A 611 -26.49 -21.30 1.06
CA HIS A 611 -26.00 -21.95 -0.16
C HIS A 611 -26.16 -21.07 -1.40
N GLU A 612 -27.30 -20.38 -1.53
CA GLU A 612 -27.53 -19.39 -2.59
C GLU A 612 -26.47 -18.28 -2.53
N GLY A 613 -26.26 -17.70 -1.35
CA GLY A 613 -25.23 -16.70 -1.12
C GLY A 613 -23.83 -17.20 -1.46
N MET A 614 -23.46 -18.40 -0.99
CA MET A 614 -22.15 -19.00 -1.27
C MET A 614 -21.90 -19.16 -2.75
N PHE A 615 -22.93 -19.56 -3.51
CA PHE A 615 -22.85 -19.68 -4.95
C PHE A 615 -22.62 -18.33 -5.64
N GLU A 616 -23.28 -17.27 -5.19
CA GLU A 616 -23.02 -15.90 -5.65
C GLU A 616 -21.59 -15.45 -5.31
N GLY A 617 -21.14 -15.66 -4.07
CA GLY A 617 -19.79 -15.31 -3.61
C GLY A 617 -18.68 -16.03 -4.39
N MET A 618 -18.89 -17.31 -4.74
CA MET A 618 -17.97 -18.08 -5.59
C MET A 618 -17.98 -17.63 -7.06
N ARG A 619 -19.09 -17.02 -7.52
CA ARG A 619 -19.27 -16.52 -8.89
C ARG A 619 -18.79 -15.10 -9.10
N HIS A 620 -18.45 -14.37 -8.04
CA HIS A 620 -17.82 -13.05 -8.11
C HIS A 620 -16.35 -13.19 -8.60
N ARG A 621 -16.20 -13.79 -9.79
CA ARG A 621 -15.00 -14.08 -10.55
C ARG A 621 -14.74 -13.00 -11.56
#